data_AF-T1A6C1-F1
#
_entry.id   AF-T1A6C1-F1
#
_cell.length_a   1.000
_cell.length_b   1.000
_cell.length_c   1.000
_cell.angle_alpha   90.00
_cell.angle_beta   90.00
_cell.angle_gamma   90.00
#
_symmetry.space_group_name_H-M   'P 1'
#
loop_
_entity.id
_entity.type
_entity.pdbx_description
1 polymer ?
#
loop_
_entity_poly.entity_id
_entity_poly.type
_entity_poly.pdbx_seq_one_letter_code
_entity_poly.pdbx_strand_id
1 'polypeptide(L)'
;MPRLTQKPLARPEYRRMDRTFFFESAWLPAGWQDGVRVEVRGELITDVACGAVAGPHDVRLRLVLPGLPNVHSHAFQRAMAGLAERRGPSGADDFWSWREVMYR
;
A
#
# COMPACT_ATOMS: atom_id res chain seq x y z
N MET A 1 -3.71 41.47 0.55
CA MET A 1 -3.56 40.10 1.06
C MET A 1 -2.63 39.33 0.12
N PRO A 2 -1.34 39.14 0.42
CA PRO A 2 -0.44 38.39 -0.46
C PRO A 2 -0.74 36.89 -0.37
N ARG A 3 -0.86 36.25 -1.53
CA ARG A 3 -1.15 34.82 -1.68
C ARG A 3 0.12 34.03 -1.30
N LEU A 4 0.05 33.25 -0.23
CA LEU A 4 1.12 32.33 0.17
C LEU A 4 1.23 31.20 -0.86
N THR A 5 2.23 31.26 -1.72
CA THR A 5 2.60 30.14 -2.60
C THR A 5 3.23 29.06 -1.71
N GLN A 6 2.49 27.99 -1.39
CA GLN A 6 3.08 26.82 -0.75
C GLN A 6 4.12 26.22 -1.70
N LYS A 7 5.40 26.34 -1.32
CA LYS A 7 6.50 25.65 -1.98
C LYS A 7 6.26 24.14 -1.79
N PRO A 8 6.31 23.31 -2.85
CA PRO A 8 6.11 21.87 -2.69
C PRO A 8 7.13 21.34 -1.70
N LEU A 9 6.68 20.58 -0.69
CA LEU A 9 7.56 19.85 0.20
C LEU A 9 8.42 18.91 -0.66
N ALA A 10 9.74 19.10 -0.64
CA ALA A 10 10.68 18.20 -1.29
C ALA A 10 10.47 16.79 -0.70
N ARG A 11 10.07 15.84 -1.53
CA ARG A 11 10.03 14.43 -1.13
C ARG A 11 11.46 14.01 -0.77
N PRO A 12 11.69 13.35 0.37
CA PRO A 12 13.03 12.86 0.68
C PRO A 12 13.49 11.99 -0.48
N GLU A 13 14.67 12.28 -1.03
CA GLU A 13 15.34 11.45 -2.02
C GLU A 13 15.73 10.14 -1.34
N TYR A 14 14.76 9.23 -1.19
CA TYR A 14 15.06 7.87 -0.83
C TYR A 14 15.89 7.34 -1.99
N ARG A 15 17.18 7.14 -1.74
CA ARG A 15 18.17 6.72 -2.72
C ARG A 15 17.61 5.52 -3.51
N ARG A 16 17.13 5.80 -4.74
CA ARG A 16 16.59 4.82 -5.69
C ARG A 16 17.75 3.94 -6.12
N MET A 17 17.90 2.79 -5.46
CA MET A 17 19.00 1.87 -5.67
C MET A 17 18.47 0.61 -6.33
N ASP A 18 19.21 0.12 -7.31
CA ASP A 18 18.96 -1.17 -7.93
C ASP A 18 19.14 -2.26 -6.88
N ARG A 19 18.13 -3.12 -6.74
CA ARG A 19 18.07 -4.16 -5.73
C ARG A 19 17.55 -5.44 -6.31
N THR A 20 18.09 -6.56 -5.85
CA THR A 20 17.56 -7.88 -6.13
C THR A 20 16.99 -8.49 -4.86
N PHE A 21 15.81 -9.07 -4.97
CA PHE A 21 15.14 -9.80 -3.91
C PHE A 21 15.08 -11.27 -4.28
N PHE A 22 15.21 -12.14 -3.28
CA PHE A 22 14.92 -13.55 -3.40
C PHE A 22 13.78 -13.91 -2.45
N PHE A 23 12.80 -14.66 -2.94
CA PHE A 23 11.66 -15.14 -2.19
C PHE A 23 11.65 -16.67 -2.20
N GLU A 24 11.47 -17.31 -1.04
CA GLU A 24 11.27 -18.76 -0.99
C GLU A 24 10.03 -19.17 -1.80
N SER A 25 8.94 -18.39 -1.72
CA SER A 25 7.74 -18.56 -2.53
C SER A 25 7.10 -17.23 -2.93
N ALA A 26 6.53 -17.16 -4.13
CA ALA A 26 5.85 -15.98 -4.64
C ALA A 26 4.56 -16.35 -5.37
N TRP A 27 3.52 -15.52 -5.23
CA TRP A 27 2.33 -15.61 -6.07
C TRP A 27 2.53 -14.80 -7.35
N LEU A 28 2.72 -15.49 -8.47
CA LEU A 28 2.90 -14.90 -9.80
C LEU A 28 1.64 -15.10 -10.66
N PRO A 29 1.54 -14.49 -11.87
CA PRO A 29 0.39 -14.70 -12.74
C PRO A 29 0.12 -16.17 -13.09
N ALA A 30 1.16 -17.00 -13.08
CA ALA A 30 1.07 -18.45 -13.28
C ALA A 30 0.76 -19.26 -12.00
N GLY A 31 0.47 -18.59 -10.86
CA GLY A 31 0.25 -19.21 -9.56
C GLY A 31 1.48 -19.18 -8.64
N TRP A 32 1.48 -20.04 -7.62
CA TRP A 32 2.59 -20.19 -6.67
C TRP A 32 3.85 -20.71 -7.38
N GLN A 33 4.98 -20.07 -7.12
CA GLN A 33 6.30 -20.45 -7.61
C GLN A 33 7.31 -20.36 -6.48
N ASP A 34 8.26 -21.30 -6.44
CA ASP A 34 9.31 -21.35 -5.43
C ASP A 34 10.64 -20.84 -5.98
N GLY A 35 11.49 -20.34 -5.09
CA GLY A 35 12.81 -19.82 -5.42
C GLY A 35 12.74 -18.67 -6.43
N VAL A 36 12.01 -17.61 -6.11
CA VAL A 36 11.77 -16.51 -7.05
C VAL A 36 12.72 -15.35 -6.80
N ARG A 37 13.48 -14.97 -7.82
CA ARG A 37 14.42 -13.84 -7.79
C ARG A 37 13.84 -12.68 -8.60
N VAL A 38 13.72 -11.51 -7.98
CA VAL A 38 13.10 -10.31 -8.56
C VAL A 38 14.12 -9.17 -8.60
N GLU A 39 14.41 -8.66 -9.79
CA GLU A 39 15.27 -7.48 -9.96
C GLU A 39 14.42 -6.21 -10.04
N VAL A 40 14.76 -5.22 -9.22
CA VAL A 40 14.12 -3.92 -9.17
C VAL A 40 15.15 -2.85 -9.50
N ARG A 41 14.87 -2.03 -10.52
CA ARG A 41 15.67 -0.86 -10.86
C ARG A 41 14.83 0.39 -10.69
N GLY A 42 15.25 1.28 -9.79
CA GLY A 42 14.43 2.40 -9.36
C GLY A 42 13.09 1.94 -8.75
N GLU A 43 11.99 2.19 -9.46
CA GLU A 43 10.62 1.84 -9.02
C GLU A 43 9.99 0.70 -9.84
N LEU A 44 10.74 0.12 -10.77
CA LEU A 44 10.23 -0.89 -11.70
C LEU A 44 10.86 -2.24 -11.40
N ILE A 45 10.03 -3.28 -11.42
CA ILE A 45 10.50 -4.66 -11.55
C ILE A 45 10.96 -4.83 -13.00
N THR A 46 12.23 -5.18 -13.18
CA THR A 46 12.85 -5.35 -14.51
C THR A 46 13.03 -6.80 -14.91
N ASP A 47 13.09 -7.72 -13.93
CA ASP A 47 13.20 -9.16 -14.19
C ASP A 47 12.58 -9.97 -13.05
N VAL A 48 12.07 -11.16 -13.39
CA VAL A 48 11.52 -12.15 -12.46
C VAL A 48 11.91 -13.55 -12.93
N ALA A 49 12.77 -14.23 -12.16
CA ALA A 49 13.21 -15.59 -12.43
C ALA A 49 12.67 -16.57 -11.37
N CYS A 50 12.09 -17.69 -11.81
CA CYS A 50 11.57 -18.75 -10.92
C CYS A 50 12.57 -19.92 -10.82
N GLY A 51 12.53 -20.71 -9.74
CA GLY A 51 13.46 -21.82 -9.52
C GLY A 51 14.92 -21.39 -9.40
N ALA A 52 15.16 -20.12 -9.08
CA ALA A 52 16.47 -19.52 -8.93
C ALA A 52 17.08 -19.86 -7.56
N VAL A 53 18.39 -19.67 -7.46
CA VAL A 53 19.10 -19.70 -6.18
C VAL A 53 19.39 -18.26 -5.75
N ALA A 54 19.22 -18.00 -4.46
CA ALA A 54 19.53 -16.71 -3.88
C ALA A 54 21.00 -16.32 -4.08
N GLY A 55 21.23 -15.15 -4.66
CA GLY A 55 22.56 -14.55 -4.80
C GLY A 55 23.15 -14.11 -3.46
N PRO A 56 24.46 -13.76 -3.44
CA PRO A 56 25.16 -13.31 -2.24
C PRO A 56 24.70 -11.93 -1.74
N HIS A 57 24.13 -11.11 -2.62
CA HIS A 57 23.69 -9.74 -2.31
C HIS A 57 22.16 -9.56 -2.37
N ASP A 58 21.42 -10.67 -2.58
CA ASP A 58 19.97 -10.61 -2.65
C ASP A 58 19.39 -10.35 -1.26
N VAL A 59 18.36 -9.50 -1.21
CA VAL A 59 17.51 -9.39 -0.03
C VAL A 59 16.64 -10.63 0.05
N ARG A 60 16.92 -11.51 1.03
CA ARG A 60 16.22 -12.79 1.20
C ARG A 60 14.96 -12.61 2.04
N LEU A 61 13.85 -13.06 1.50
CA LEU A 61 12.53 -13.02 2.10
C LEU A 61 11.84 -14.36 1.88
N ARG A 62 10.81 -14.65 2.67
CA ARG A 62 10.11 -15.93 2.58
C ARG A 62 8.99 -15.92 1.53
N LEU A 63 8.17 -14.88 1.55
CA LEU A 63 6.93 -14.84 0.77
C LEU A 63 6.75 -13.46 0.12
N VAL A 64 6.20 -13.43 -1.08
CA VAL A 64 5.66 -12.20 -1.67
C VAL A 64 4.34 -12.44 -2.39
N LEU A 65 3.46 -11.44 -2.27
CA LEU A 65 2.22 -11.32 -3.02
C LEU A 65 2.23 -9.97 -3.77
N PRO A 66 1.54 -9.86 -4.91
CA PRO A 66 1.28 -8.56 -5.54
C PRO A 66 0.59 -7.62 -4.56
N GLY A 67 0.99 -6.35 -4.55
CA GLY A 67 0.31 -5.33 -3.76
C GLY A 67 -1.17 -5.22 -4.18
N LEU A 68 -2.08 -5.14 -3.22
CA LEU A 68 -3.51 -5.03 -3.49
C LEU A 68 -3.91 -3.56 -3.65
N PRO A 69 -4.37 -3.12 -4.83
CA PRO A 69 -4.81 -1.73 -5.01
C PRO A 69 -6.07 -1.45 -4.20
N ASN A 70 -6.07 -0.35 -3.45
CA ASN A 70 -7.30 0.19 -2.86
C ASN A 70 -7.91 1.21 -3.84
N VAL A 71 -9.01 0.82 -4.50
CA VAL A 71 -9.64 1.60 -5.58
C VAL A 71 -10.67 2.62 -5.11
N HIS A 72 -10.98 2.66 -3.81
CA HIS A 72 -11.99 3.58 -3.28
C HIS A 72 -11.67 3.98 -1.83
N SER A 73 -11.48 5.28 -1.61
CA SER A 73 -11.17 5.81 -0.28
C SER A 73 -11.70 7.23 -0.09
N HIS A 74 -12.26 7.48 1.09
CA HIS A 74 -12.50 8.82 1.61
C HIS A 74 -11.53 9.06 2.77
N ALA A 75 -10.37 9.65 2.49
CA ALA A 75 -9.27 9.73 3.45
C ALA A 75 -9.67 10.40 4.78
N PHE A 76 -10.46 11.49 4.73
CA PHE A 76 -10.89 12.22 5.92
C PHE A 76 -11.77 11.40 6.86
N GLN A 77 -12.55 10.43 6.34
CA GLN A 77 -13.42 9.59 7.15
C GLN A 77 -12.62 8.64 8.07
N ARG A 78 -11.32 8.48 7.85
CA ARG A 78 -10.46 7.72 8.77
C ARG A 78 -10.40 8.35 10.16
N ALA A 79 -10.50 9.69 10.28
CA ALA A 79 -10.49 10.38 11.56
C ALA A 79 -11.73 10.06 12.42
N MET A 80 -12.84 9.71 11.80
CA MET A 80 -14.10 9.36 12.47
C MET A 80 -14.33 7.84 12.58
N ALA A 81 -13.38 7.00 12.15
CA ALA A 81 -13.53 5.55 12.19
C ALA A 81 -13.81 5.07 13.63
N GLY A 82 -14.98 4.47 13.85
CA GLY A 82 -15.46 4.03 15.16
C GLY A 82 -16.13 5.11 16.03
N LEU A 83 -16.17 6.39 15.61
CA LEU A 83 -16.83 7.47 16.37
C LEU A 83 -18.34 7.57 16.12
N ALA A 84 -18.81 6.94 15.04
CA ALA A 84 -20.23 6.93 14.66
C ALA A 84 -21.02 5.75 15.23
N GLU A 85 -20.40 4.89 16.06
CA GLU A 85 -21.03 3.69 16.66
C GLU A 85 -21.95 4.06 17.83
N ARG A 86 -23.02 4.81 17.56
CA ARG A 86 -23.97 5.28 18.56
C ARG A 86 -25.38 5.21 18.00
N ARG A 87 -26.32 4.73 18.84
CA ARG A 87 -27.75 4.76 18.52
C ARG A 87 -28.24 6.17 18.20
N GLY A 88 -28.95 6.29 17.09
CA GLY A 88 -29.58 7.51 16.62
C GLY A 88 -30.68 7.98 17.57
N PRO A 89 -31.08 9.27 17.49
CA PRO A 89 -32.06 9.86 18.41
C PRO A 89 -33.43 9.16 18.40
N SER A 90 -33.79 8.51 17.30
CA SER A 90 -35.03 7.73 17.13
C SER A 90 -34.97 6.31 17.70
N GLY A 91 -33.82 5.90 18.25
CA GLY A 91 -33.57 4.54 18.74
C GLY A 91 -33.16 3.53 17.66
N ALA A 92 -33.14 3.95 16.39
CA ALA A 92 -32.67 3.18 15.23
C ALA A 92 -31.45 3.86 14.60
N ASP A 93 -30.51 3.04 14.12
CA ASP A 93 -29.32 3.48 13.38
C ASP A 93 -29.49 3.22 11.90
N ASP A 94 -29.11 4.21 11.09
CA ASP A 94 -29.10 4.10 9.64
C ASP A 94 -27.91 4.88 9.05
N PHE A 95 -27.80 4.84 7.71
CA PHE A 95 -26.76 5.57 7.00
C PHE A 95 -26.81 7.09 7.25
N TRP A 96 -27.99 7.65 7.49
CA TRP A 96 -28.18 9.08 7.64
C TRP A 96 -27.72 9.56 9.03
N SER A 97 -27.94 8.78 10.09
CA SER A 97 -27.41 9.08 11.42
C SER A 97 -25.87 9.05 11.44
N TRP A 98 -25.24 8.12 10.71
CA TRP A 98 -23.79 8.14 10.49
C TRP A 98 -23.32 9.39 9.74
N ARG A 99 -24.07 9.80 8.70
CA ARG A 99 -23.72 10.96 7.85
C ARG A 99 -23.69 12.27 8.64
N GLU A 100 -24.49 12.39 9.70
CA GLU A 100 -24.41 13.55 10.61
C GLU A 100 -23.06 13.64 11.32
N VAL A 101 -22.48 12.52 11.74
CA VAL A 101 -21.14 12.49 12.36
C VAL A 101 -20.08 12.87 11.33
N MET A 102 -20.25 12.46 10.07
CA MET A 102 -19.33 12.77 8.97
C MET A 102 -19.24 14.26 8.64
N TYR A 103 -20.30 15.04 8.89
CA TYR A 103 -20.34 16.47 8.63
C TYR A 103 -20.00 17.37 9.83
N ARG A 104 -19.70 16.80 10.99
CA ARG A 104 -19.24 17.57 12.17
C ARG A 104 -17.76 17.87 12.06
#